data_AF-A0A961GN32-F1
#
_entry.id   AF-A0A961GN32-F1
#
_cell.length_a   1.000
_cell.length_b   1.000
_cell.length_c   1.000
_cell.angle_alpha   90.00
_cell.angle_beta   90.00
_cell.angle_gamma   90.00
#
_symmetry.space_group_name_H-M   'P 1'
#
loop_
_entity.id
_entity.type
_entity.pdbx_description
1 polymer ?
#
loop_
_entity_poly.entity_id
_entity_poly.type
_entity_poly.pdbx_seq_one_letter_code
_entity_poly.pdbx_strand_id
1 'polypeptide(L)'
;GGFAGVDVFFVISGYLITRLLIDERDRTGRTRMASFYARRARRLLPAATAVLVATFVAAAVWQGPLEQRESIGDGRAAALFVANVRFAVTATDYLGEATAPSVFQQYWSLSLEEQWYLLWPAL
;
A
#
# COMPACT_ATOMS: atom_id res chain seq x y z
N GLY A 1 9.98 -6.46 17.42
CA GLY A 1 11.10 -6.42 16.47
C GLY A 1 10.63 -6.35 15.02
N GLY A 2 9.82 -5.35 14.64
CA GLY A 2 9.28 -5.18 13.28
C GLY A 2 9.99 -4.13 12.41
N PHE A 3 10.88 -3.31 12.98
CA PHE A 3 11.57 -2.21 12.28
C PHE A 3 12.51 -2.69 11.18
N ALA A 4 13.29 -3.75 11.44
CA ALA A 4 14.23 -4.29 10.47
C ALA A 4 13.54 -4.81 9.20
N GLY A 5 12.29 -5.29 9.30
CA GLY A 5 11.54 -5.78 8.13
C GLY A 5 11.13 -4.65 7.18
N VAL A 6 10.80 -3.47 7.72
CA VAL A 6 10.42 -2.30 6.93
C VAL A 6 11.64 -1.76 6.17
N ASP A 7 12.77 -1.60 6.86
CA ASP A 7 14.01 -1.10 6.24
C ASP A 7 14.49 -2.02 5.12
N VAL A 8 14.52 -3.33 5.37
CA VAL A 8 14.92 -4.33 4.37
C VAL A 8 13.96 -4.33 3.18
N PHE A 9 12.65 -4.23 3.41
CA PHE A 9 11.65 -4.16 2.35
C PHE A 9 11.88 -2.96 1.42
N PHE A 10 12.19 -1.79 1.97
CA PHE A 10 12.48 -0.60 1.17
C PHE A 10 13.78 -0.71 0.38
N VAL A 11 14.84 -1.24 1.00
CA VAL A 11 16.13 -1.45 0.31
C VAL A 11 15.94 -2.38 -0.89
N ILE A 12 15.23 -3.50 -0.70
CA ILE A 12 14.94 -4.46 -1.77
C ILE A 12 14.05 -3.82 -2.84
N SER A 13 13.01 -3.09 -2.44
CA SER A 13 12.12 -2.39 -3.37
C SER A 13 12.88 -1.37 -4.23
N GLY A 14 13.73 -0.54 -3.62
CA GLY A 14 14.57 0.41 -4.33
C GLY A 14 15.55 -0.25 -5.31
N TYR A 15 16.22 -1.33 -4.89
CA TYR A 15 17.10 -2.10 -5.76
C TYR A 15 16.34 -2.69 -6.97
N LEU A 16 15.17 -3.29 -6.74
CA LEU A 16 14.35 -3.91 -7.79
C LEU A 16 13.86 -2.89 -8.80
N ILE A 17 13.36 -1.73 -8.34
CA ILE A 17 12.89 -0.64 -9.20
C ILE A 17 14.05 -0.13 -10.06
N THR A 18 15.19 0.16 -9.43
CA THR A 18 16.37 0.68 -10.13
C THR A 18 16.84 -0.29 -11.21
N ARG A 19 16.92 -1.59 -10.90
CA ARG A 19 17.28 -2.62 -11.88
C ARG A 19 16.30 -2.70 -13.04
N LEU A 20 14.99 -2.65 -12.76
CA LEU A 20 13.95 -2.64 -13.80
C LEU A 20 14.08 -1.42 -14.73
N LEU A 21 14.40 -0.24 -14.18
CA LEU A 21 14.59 0.98 -14.96
C LEU A 21 15.84 0.92 -15.84
N ILE A 22 16.95 0.37 -15.31
CA ILE A 22 18.19 0.14 -16.08
C ILE A 22 17.93 -0.87 -17.21
N ASP A 23 17.35 -2.02 -16.91
CA ASP A 23 17.03 -3.05 -17.92
C ASP A 23 16.10 -2.52 -19.02
N GLU A 24 15.11 -1.68 -18.67
CA GLU A 24 14.20 -1.07 -19.65
C GLU A 24 14.94 -0.04 -20.52
N ARG A 25 15.82 0.77 -19.93
CA ARG A 25 16.66 1.73 -20.66
C ARG A 25 17.61 1.03 -21.62
N ASP A 26 18.25 -0.05 -21.20
CA ASP A 26 19.19 -0.80 -22.04
C ASP A 26 18.48 -1.47 -23.22
N ARG A 27 17.25 -1.94 -23.04
CA ARG A 27 16.47 -2.59 -24.11
C ARG A 27 15.81 -1.63 -25.08
N THR A 28 15.33 -0.48 -24.62
CA THR A 28 14.46 0.40 -25.42
C THR A 28 15.06 1.77 -25.70
N GLY A 29 16.21 2.09 -25.12
CA GLY A 29 16.87 3.40 -25.20
C GLY A 29 16.11 4.54 -24.50
N ARG A 30 14.89 4.30 -23.99
CA ARG A 30 14.03 5.32 -23.34
C ARG A 30 13.19 4.69 -22.23
N THR A 31 13.24 5.24 -21.02
CA THR A 31 12.33 4.87 -19.93
C THR A 31 10.93 5.42 -20.20
N ARG A 32 9.98 4.55 -20.60
CA ARG A 32 8.56 4.91 -20.71
C ARG A 32 7.86 4.68 -19.38
N MET A 33 7.96 5.67 -18.48
CA MET A 33 7.35 5.63 -17.15
C MET A 33 5.87 5.23 -17.19
N ALA A 34 5.10 5.76 -18.15
CA ALA A 34 3.69 5.39 -18.33
C ALA A 34 3.49 3.88 -18.58
N SER A 35 4.34 3.24 -19.38
CA SER A 35 4.26 1.80 -19.65
C SER A 35 4.64 0.97 -18.42
N PHE A 36 5.65 1.43 -17.67
CA PHE A 36 6.07 0.81 -16.42
C PHE A 36 4.92 0.80 -15.38
N TYR A 37 4.34 1.98 -15.11
CA TYR A 37 3.22 2.10 -14.18
C TYR A 37 1.99 1.35 -14.66
N ALA A 38 1.67 1.36 -15.97
CA ALA A 38 0.53 0.62 -16.50
C ALA A 38 0.64 -0.90 -16.35
N ARG A 39 1.84 -1.48 -16.51
CA ARG A 39 2.06 -2.92 -16.27
C ARG A 39 1.87 -3.28 -14.80
N ARG A 40 2.39 -2.46 -13.90
CA ARG A 40 2.24 -2.65 -12.45
C ARG A 40 0.78 -2.52 -12.02
N ALA A 41 0.11 -1.45 -12.44
CA ALA A 41 -1.28 -1.19 -12.10
C ALA A 41 -2.20 -2.35 -12.54
N ARG A 42 -2.04 -2.89 -13.75
CA ARG A 42 -2.82 -4.05 -14.22
C ARG A 42 -2.57 -5.33 -13.43
N ARG A 43 -1.40 -5.47 -12.82
CA ARG A 43 -1.05 -6.63 -11.98
C ARG A 43 -1.53 -6.48 -10.55
N LEU A 44 -1.46 -5.27 -9.98
CA LEU A 44 -1.73 -5.02 -8.57
C LEU A 44 -3.20 -4.63 -8.29
N LEU A 45 -3.75 -3.70 -9.07
CA LEU A 45 -5.08 -3.14 -8.81
C LEU A 45 -6.20 -4.19 -8.75
N PRO A 46 -6.24 -5.25 -9.59
CA PRO A 46 -7.33 -6.23 -9.51
C PRO A 46 -7.35 -6.96 -8.17
N ALA A 47 -6.18 -7.42 -7.71
CA ALA A 47 -6.06 -8.14 -6.45
C ALA A 47 -6.33 -7.23 -5.25
N ALA A 48 -5.75 -6.01 -5.26
CA ALA A 48 -6.02 -5.02 -4.22
C ALA A 48 -7.52 -4.69 -4.17
N THR A 49 -8.12 -4.30 -5.30
CA THR A 49 -9.56 -3.96 -5.33
C THR A 49 -10.44 -5.11 -4.87
N ALA A 50 -10.14 -6.35 -5.28
CA ALA A 50 -10.90 -7.52 -4.84
C ALA A 50 -10.83 -7.72 -3.31
N VAL A 51 -9.63 -7.63 -2.73
CA VAL A 51 -9.45 -7.73 -1.27
C VAL A 51 -10.14 -6.56 -0.57
N LEU A 52 -10.01 -5.34 -1.08
CA LEU A 52 -10.65 -4.15 -0.51
C LEU A 52 -12.17 -4.33 -0.42
N VAL A 53 -12.80 -4.74 -1.53
CA VAL A 53 -14.24 -4.99 -1.60
C VAL A 53 -14.65 -6.13 -0.69
N ALA A 54 -13.91 -7.25 -0.69
CA ALA A 54 -14.18 -8.38 0.18
C ALA A 54 -14.11 -7.99 1.66
N THR A 55 -13.10 -7.20 2.05
CA THR A 55 -12.95 -6.68 3.41
C THR A 55 -14.09 -5.72 3.77
N PHE A 56 -14.53 -4.86 2.86
CA PHE A 56 -15.69 -4.00 3.08
C PHE A 56 -16.98 -4.79 3.32
N VAL A 57 -17.23 -5.82 2.50
CA VAL A 57 -18.40 -6.70 2.66
C VAL A 57 -18.32 -7.45 3.98
N ALA A 58 -17.16 -8.00 4.32
CA ALA A 58 -16.91 -8.66 5.60
C ALA A 58 -17.17 -7.71 6.79
N ALA A 59 -16.64 -6.49 6.73
CA ALA A 59 -16.85 -5.48 7.76
C ALA A 59 -18.34 -5.11 7.93
N ALA A 60 -19.07 -4.97 6.82
CA ALA A 60 -20.51 -4.65 6.86
C ALA A 60 -21.35 -5.77 7.49
N VAL A 61 -20.92 -7.03 7.39
CA VAL A 61 -21.64 -8.19 7.94
C VAL A 61 -21.27 -8.44 9.41
N TRP A 62 -20.00 -8.28 9.78
CA TRP A 62 -19.50 -8.71 11.09
C TRP A 62 -19.25 -7.61 12.11
N GLN A 63 -19.09 -6.34 11.71
CA GLN A 63 -18.80 -5.24 12.63
C GLN A 63 -20.05 -4.53 13.15
N GLY A 64 -19.95 -4.01 14.39
CA GLY A 64 -20.99 -3.17 14.97
C GLY A 64 -21.06 -1.76 14.34
N PRO A 65 -22.15 -0.99 14.57
CA PRO A 65 -22.35 0.31 13.91
C PRO A 65 -21.27 1.37 14.22
N LEU A 66 -20.61 1.27 15.37
CA LEU A 66 -19.52 2.17 15.77
C LEU A 66 -18.24 1.86 14.98
N GLU A 67 -17.84 0.59 14.94
CA GLU A 67 -16.67 0.10 14.21
C GLU A 67 -16.79 0.32 12.69
N GLN A 68 -18.00 0.18 12.13
CA GLN A 68 -18.24 0.44 10.71
C GLN A 68 -17.89 1.88 10.30
N ARG A 69 -18.12 2.87 11.18
CA ARG A 69 -17.80 4.28 10.89
C ARG A 69 -16.30 4.50 10.76
N GLU A 70 -15.52 3.85 11.62
CA GLU A 70 -14.05 3.90 11.56
C GLU A 70 -13.54 3.16 10.32
N SER A 71 -14.06 1.95 10.07
CA SER A 71 -13.75 1.12 8.90
C SER A 71 -14.01 1.82 7.56
N ILE A 72 -15.04 2.66 7.45
CA ILE A 72 -15.29 3.45 6.23
C ILE A 72 -14.13 4.40 5.95
N GLY A 73 -13.62 5.08 6.96
CA GLY A 73 -12.51 5.99 6.78
C GLY A 73 -11.21 5.24 6.46
N ASP A 74 -10.98 4.10 7.11
CA ASP A 74 -9.81 3.26 6.89
C ASP A 74 -9.81 2.67 5.49
N GLY A 75 -10.95 2.13 5.06
CA GLY A 75 -11.14 1.58 3.72
C GLY A 75 -11.04 2.66 2.63
N ARG A 76 -11.47 3.90 2.89
CA ARG A 76 -11.23 5.04 1.98
C ARG A 76 -9.74 5.35 1.83
N ALA A 77 -8.99 5.37 2.93
CA ALA A 77 -7.55 5.59 2.87
C ALA A 77 -6.82 4.43 2.19
N ALA A 78 -7.26 3.19 2.41
CA ALA A 78 -6.78 2.00 1.70
C ALA A 78 -7.02 2.10 0.19
N ALA A 79 -8.22 2.51 -0.24
CA ALA A 79 -8.56 2.71 -1.64
C ALA A 79 -7.69 3.77 -2.34
N LEU A 80 -7.30 4.80 -1.59
CA LEU A 80 -6.47 5.90 -2.08
C LEU A 80 -4.96 5.62 -1.91
N PHE A 81 -4.56 4.44 -1.44
CA PHE A 81 -3.17 4.10 -1.10
C PHE A 81 -2.50 5.12 -0.17
N VAL A 82 -3.25 5.60 0.83
CA VAL A 82 -2.79 6.49 1.92
C VAL A 82 -3.13 5.94 3.30
N ALA A 83 -3.39 4.63 3.41
CA ALA A 83 -3.69 3.99 4.69
C ALA A 83 -2.53 4.13 5.68
N ASN A 84 -1.27 4.13 5.20
CA ASN A 84 -0.10 4.39 6.04
C ASN A 84 -0.17 5.74 6.76
N VAL A 85 -0.55 6.80 6.03
CA VAL A 85 -0.68 8.15 6.59
C VAL A 85 -1.86 8.22 7.54
N ARG A 86 -3.01 7.66 7.14
CA ARG A 86 -4.19 7.63 8.00
C ARG A 86 -3.88 6.90 9.30
N PHE A 87 -3.27 5.74 9.26
CA PHE A 87 -2.92 5.02 10.48
C PHE A 87 -1.83 5.75 11.28
N ALA A 88 -0.89 6.46 10.66
CA ALA A 88 0.06 7.30 11.40
C ALA A 88 -0.61 8.49 12.11
N VAL A 89 -1.69 9.05 11.53
CA VAL A 89 -2.44 10.18 12.11
C VAL A 89 -3.48 9.72 13.14
N THR A 90 -4.14 8.60 12.87
CA THR A 90 -5.25 8.10 13.68
C THR A 90 -4.77 7.15 14.78
N ALA A 91 -3.64 6.47 14.57
CA ALA A 91 -2.96 5.68 15.57
C ALA A 91 -1.76 6.46 16.11
N THR A 92 -1.84 6.80 17.39
CA THR A 92 -0.70 7.17 18.21
C THR A 92 0.27 6.00 18.41
N ASP A 93 0.03 4.80 17.83
CA ASP A 93 0.97 3.70 17.99
C ASP A 93 0.72 2.51 17.02
N TYR A 94 1.55 2.35 15.98
CA TYR A 94 1.67 1.07 15.25
C TYR A 94 2.18 -0.06 16.17
N LEU A 95 2.71 0.29 17.34
CA LEU A 95 3.26 -0.59 18.37
C LEU A 95 2.43 -0.64 19.66
N GLY A 96 1.32 0.10 19.74
CA GLY A 96 0.56 0.24 20.98
C GLY A 96 -0.49 -0.82 21.07
N GLU A 97 -0.32 -1.69 22.06
CA GLU A 97 -1.19 -2.81 22.42
C GLU A 97 -2.63 -2.42 22.81
N ALA A 98 -3.02 -1.14 22.71
CA ALA A 98 -4.23 -0.60 23.32
C ALA A 98 -5.48 -0.62 22.42
N THR A 99 -5.37 -0.85 21.11
CA THR A 99 -6.53 -0.86 20.20
C THR A 99 -6.48 -2.03 19.23
N ALA A 100 -7.64 -2.66 18.97
CA ALA A 100 -7.72 -3.75 18.02
C ALA A 100 -7.28 -3.25 16.62
N PRO A 101 -6.45 -4.02 15.90
CA PRO A 101 -5.97 -3.65 14.57
C PRO A 101 -7.14 -3.50 13.59
N SER A 102 -7.08 -2.45 12.75
CA SER A 102 -8.08 -2.22 11.71
C SER A 102 -8.14 -3.39 10.74
N VAL A 103 -9.34 -3.75 10.27
CA VAL A 103 -9.52 -4.78 9.23
C VAL A 103 -8.90 -4.39 7.88
N PHE A 104 -8.48 -3.13 7.71
CA PHE A 104 -7.74 -2.63 6.55
C PHE A 104 -6.24 -2.46 6.80
N GLN A 105 -5.72 -2.89 7.95
CA GLN A 105 -4.31 -2.69 8.32
C GLN A 105 -3.32 -3.31 7.32
N GLN A 106 -3.70 -4.36 6.61
CA GLN A 106 -2.91 -4.94 5.50
C GLN A 106 -2.59 -3.94 4.38
N TYR A 107 -3.34 -2.83 4.25
CA TYR A 107 -3.06 -1.76 3.29
C TYR A 107 -1.99 -0.78 3.75
N TRP A 108 -1.52 -0.86 5.00
CA TRP A 108 -0.47 0.04 5.51
C TRP A 108 0.81 -0.10 4.68
N SER A 109 1.35 -1.32 4.56
CA SER A 109 2.58 -1.57 3.80
C SER A 109 2.36 -1.38 2.31
N LEU A 110 1.19 -1.77 1.80
CA LEU A 110 0.84 -1.62 0.39
C LEU A 110 0.76 -0.14 -0.04
N SER A 111 0.16 0.72 0.78
CA SER A 111 0.07 2.17 0.52
C SER A 111 1.47 2.79 0.48
N LEU A 112 2.31 2.40 1.42
CA LEU A 112 3.67 2.87 1.54
C LEU A 112 4.55 2.39 0.37
N GLU A 113 4.39 1.14 -0.04
CA GLU A 113 5.04 0.56 -1.22
C GLU A 113 4.64 1.35 -2.48
N GLU A 114 3.35 1.57 -2.73
CA GLU A 114 2.91 2.31 -3.91
C GLU A 114 3.43 3.76 -3.95
N GLN A 115 3.48 4.44 -2.81
CA GLN A 115 4.11 5.77 -2.70
C GLN A 115 5.59 5.73 -3.09
N TRP A 116 6.34 4.75 -2.59
CA TRP A 116 7.75 4.57 -2.94
C TRP A 116 7.96 4.28 -4.43
N TYR A 117 7.11 3.41 -5.02
CA TYR A 117 7.16 3.10 -6.45
C TYR A 117 6.85 4.29 -7.34
N LEU A 118 6.00 5.21 -6.89
CA LEU A 118 5.70 6.45 -7.62
C LEU A 118 6.83 7.47 -7.48
N LEU A 119 7.37 7.64 -6.27
CA LEU A 119 8.39 8.65 -5.99
C LEU A 119 9.77 8.28 -6.55
N TRP A 120 10.22 7.04 -6.39
CA TRP A 120 11.60 6.65 -6.72
C TRP A 120 11.98 6.83 -8.20
N PRO A 121 11.17 6.41 -9.20
CA PRO A 121 11.49 6.66 -10.60
C PRO A 121 11.40 8.13 -11.03
N ALA A 122 10.70 8.96 -10.24
CA ALA A 122 10.48 10.38 -10.54
C ALA A 122 11.60 11.28 -9.98
N LEU A 123 12.43 10.76 -9.07
CA LEU A 123 13.65 11.39 -8.54
C LEU A 123 14.86 11.09 -9.44
#